data_AF-A0A7X8TNT7-F1
#
_entry.id   AF-A0A7X8TNT7-F1
#
_cell.length_a   1.000
_cell.length_b   1.000
_cell.length_c   1.000
_cell.angle_alpha   90.00
_cell.angle_beta   90.00
_cell.angle_gamma   90.00
#
_symmetry.space_group_name_H-M   'P 1'
#
loop_
_entity.id
_entity.type
_entity.pdbx_description
1 polymer ?
#
loop_
_entity_poly.entity_id
_entity_poly.type
_entity_poly.pdbx_seq_one_letter_code
_entity_poly.pdbx_strand_id
1 'polypeptide(L)'
;MPNVIETTQNSLVNLLEILAAKPFMSEPEMDSYWQALNQIQMRHQVEISEINHQVADDPMNEYARLHNRGSLMVDISGWQLCAGAPEQRVTFAEGTVLAPFASLNVYTGAGEVNFGSSRPIWNNRGDVGTLYHSDGTVVSRLAYGKKAHPAIIISHIHFDGENGRGEGDEYVELTNLSEADAAIAGWRIESLRNSACFVFPQNTKMSAGERVKVFTSKSNCQYNEFSFESAKAIWHNQSGSAKLIDYQDNEVSTYHYG
;
A
#
# COMPACT_ATOMS: atom_id res chain seq x y z
N MET A 1 6.59 9.77 15.00
CA MET A 1 6.82 10.64 13.83
C MET A 1 5.47 11.22 13.44
N PRO A 2 5.39 12.46 12.94
CA PRO A 2 4.13 13.00 12.45
C PRO A 2 3.58 12.09 11.35
N ASN A 3 2.27 11.89 11.33
CA ASN A 3 1.59 11.15 10.26
C ASN A 3 1.86 11.86 8.92
N VAL A 4 2.12 11.11 7.85
CA VAL A 4 2.40 11.69 6.51
C VAL A 4 1.23 12.57 6.05
N ILE A 5 -0.01 12.15 6.32
CA ILE A 5 -1.24 12.89 5.98
C ILE A 5 -1.29 14.23 6.74
N GLU A 6 -1.02 14.22 8.04
CA GLU A 6 -1.02 15.43 8.87
C GLU A 6 0.06 16.42 8.38
N THR A 7 1.23 15.92 8.03
CA THR A 7 2.32 16.74 7.48
C THR A 7 1.93 17.41 6.17
N THR A 8 1.28 16.66 5.27
CA THR A 8 0.75 17.18 4.01
C THR A 8 -0.35 18.21 4.24
N GLN A 9 -1.31 17.93 5.12
CA GLN A 9 -2.39 18.86 5.46
C GLN A 9 -1.82 20.18 6.00
N ASN A 10 -0.87 20.12 6.94
CA ASN A 10 -0.21 21.31 7.47
C ASN A 10 0.54 22.10 6.40
N SER A 11 1.21 21.40 5.47
CA SER A 11 1.92 22.04 4.35
C SER A 11 0.95 22.77 3.41
N LEU A 12 -0.20 22.16 3.11
CA LEU A 12 -1.25 22.77 2.29
C LEU A 12 -1.91 23.96 2.99
N VAL A 13 -2.22 23.84 4.29
CA VAL A 13 -2.78 24.95 5.09
C VAL A 13 -1.83 26.14 5.08
N ASN A 14 -0.54 25.92 5.33
CA ASN A 14 0.46 26.99 5.30
C ASN A 14 0.52 27.70 3.93
N LEU A 15 0.44 26.94 2.83
CA LEU A 15 0.39 27.54 1.49
C LEU A 15 -0.89 28.35 1.29
N LEU A 16 -2.05 27.82 1.68
CA LEU A 16 -3.31 28.55 1.60
C LEU A 16 -3.29 29.86 2.41
N GLU A 17 -2.67 29.85 3.59
CA GLU A 17 -2.49 31.06 4.41
C GLU A 17 -1.58 32.09 3.72
N ILE A 18 -0.47 31.66 3.12
CA ILE A 18 0.42 32.54 2.34
C ILE A 18 -0.36 33.18 1.18
N LEU A 19 -1.14 32.38 0.45
CA LEU A 19 -1.97 32.84 -0.66
C LEU A 19 -3.03 33.85 -0.19
N ALA A 20 -3.70 33.57 0.94
CA ALA A 20 -4.73 34.44 1.49
C ALA A 20 -4.17 35.77 2.03
N ALA A 21 -2.96 35.75 2.61
CA ALA A 21 -2.33 36.95 3.19
C ALA A 21 -1.78 37.93 2.15
N LYS A 22 -1.57 37.48 0.90
CA LYS A 22 -1.01 38.29 -0.19
C LYS A 22 -2.05 38.55 -1.29
N PRO A 23 -2.77 39.68 -1.27
CA PRO A 23 -3.79 39.99 -2.27
C PRO A 23 -3.24 40.19 -3.69
N PHE A 24 -1.94 40.49 -3.82
CA PHE A 24 -1.24 40.50 -5.09
C PHE A 24 0.15 39.87 -4.90
N MET A 25 0.43 38.82 -5.66
CA MET A 25 1.75 38.23 -5.77
C MET A 25 2.37 38.62 -7.10
N SER A 26 3.66 38.90 -7.08
CA SER A 26 4.46 38.99 -8.31
C SER A 26 4.57 37.63 -9.00
N GLU A 27 4.90 37.63 -10.28
CA GLU A 27 5.08 36.40 -11.07
C GLU A 27 6.11 35.45 -10.43
N PRO A 28 7.30 35.89 -9.97
CA PRO A 28 8.24 34.99 -9.28
C PRO A 28 7.72 34.39 -7.97
N GLU A 29 6.87 35.13 -7.23
CA GLU A 29 6.24 34.61 -6.01
C GLU A 29 5.19 33.55 -6.34
N MET A 30 4.38 33.79 -7.38
CA MET A 30 3.42 32.79 -7.89
C MET A 30 4.13 31.53 -8.38
N ASP A 31 5.25 31.66 -9.09
CA ASP A 31 6.03 30.52 -9.56
C ASP A 31 6.57 29.70 -8.38
N SER A 32 7.10 30.36 -7.35
CA SER A 32 7.57 29.71 -6.13
C SER A 32 6.42 29.00 -5.38
N TYR A 33 5.24 29.63 -5.36
CA TYR A 33 4.04 29.05 -4.76
C TYR A 33 3.59 27.79 -5.50
N TRP A 34 3.54 27.84 -6.83
CA TRP A 34 3.21 26.68 -7.66
C TRP A 34 4.24 25.56 -7.55
N GLN A 35 5.52 25.91 -7.48
CA GLN A 35 6.58 24.92 -7.23
C GLN A 35 6.36 24.20 -5.89
N ALA A 36 6.00 24.92 -4.82
CA ALA A 36 5.70 24.30 -3.53
C ALA A 36 4.49 23.36 -3.59
N LEU A 37 3.41 23.76 -4.27
CA LEU A 37 2.24 22.90 -4.49
C LEU A 37 2.61 21.64 -5.30
N ASN A 38 3.38 21.80 -6.37
CA ASN A 38 3.84 20.69 -7.20
C ASN A 38 4.72 19.72 -6.40
N GLN A 39 5.57 20.23 -5.50
CA GLN A 39 6.39 19.42 -4.60
C GLN A 39 5.57 18.59 -3.62
N ILE A 40 4.46 19.13 -3.11
CA ILE A 40 3.52 18.35 -2.31
C ILE A 40 2.84 17.30 -3.20
N GLN A 41 2.31 17.70 -4.35
CA GLN A 41 1.55 16.81 -5.22
C GLN A 41 2.39 15.64 -5.76
N MET A 42 3.64 15.88 -6.19
CA MET A 42 4.51 14.82 -6.73
C MET A 42 4.80 13.72 -5.71
N ARG A 43 4.95 14.08 -4.43
CA ARG A 43 5.19 13.11 -3.33
C ARG A 43 3.99 12.21 -3.06
N HIS A 44 2.81 12.60 -3.52
CA HIS A 44 1.60 11.78 -3.42
C HIS A 44 1.21 11.11 -4.73
N GLN A 45 1.78 11.50 -5.87
CA GLN A 45 1.47 10.92 -7.18
C GLN A 45 2.32 9.70 -7.51
N VAL A 46 3.52 9.57 -6.94
CA VAL A 46 4.40 8.42 -7.21
C VAL A 46 4.36 7.46 -6.03
N GLU A 47 4.16 6.18 -6.31
CA GLU A 47 4.15 5.11 -5.32
C GLU A 47 5.00 3.93 -5.76
N ILE A 48 5.39 3.09 -4.81
CA ILE A 48 5.78 1.70 -5.08
C ILE A 48 4.48 0.90 -5.21
N SER A 49 4.11 0.50 -6.42
CA SER A 49 2.84 -0.19 -6.69
C SER A 49 2.96 -1.71 -6.56
N GLU A 50 4.15 -2.27 -6.79
CA GLU A 50 4.40 -3.70 -6.70
C GLU A 50 5.85 -3.96 -6.27
N ILE A 51 6.06 -5.02 -5.47
CA ILE A 51 7.38 -5.65 -5.31
C ILE A 51 7.23 -7.10 -5.76
N ASN A 52 7.86 -7.42 -6.87
CA ASN A 52 7.92 -8.77 -7.42
C ASN A 52 9.18 -9.45 -6.90
N HIS A 53 9.02 -10.34 -5.92
CA HIS A 53 10.12 -10.96 -5.20
C HIS A 53 10.18 -12.50 -5.37
N GLN A 54 9.14 -13.13 -5.92
CA GLN A 54 9.05 -14.60 -6.04
C GLN A 54 9.36 -15.08 -7.47
N VAL A 55 10.43 -14.58 -8.08
CA VAL A 55 10.82 -15.00 -9.44
C VAL A 55 11.66 -16.27 -9.36
N ALA A 56 11.02 -17.43 -9.51
CA ALA A 56 11.66 -18.74 -9.34
C ALA A 56 12.72 -19.03 -10.42
N ASP A 57 12.46 -18.66 -11.67
CA ASP A 57 13.33 -19.01 -12.81
C ASP A 57 14.59 -18.12 -12.89
N ASP A 58 14.45 -16.85 -12.51
CA ASP A 58 15.55 -15.89 -12.50
C ASP A 58 15.33 -14.82 -11.41
N PRO A 59 15.83 -15.06 -10.19
CA PRO A 59 15.77 -14.10 -9.09
C PRO A 59 16.43 -12.73 -9.39
N MET A 60 17.23 -12.61 -10.46
CA MET A 60 17.77 -11.30 -10.86
C MET A 60 16.73 -10.41 -11.55
N ASN A 61 15.62 -11.01 -11.98
CA ASN A 61 14.46 -10.31 -12.55
C ASN A 61 13.43 -9.92 -11.49
N GLU A 62 13.70 -10.12 -10.20
CA GLU A 62 12.93 -9.46 -9.14
C GLU A 62 12.99 -7.94 -9.34
N TYR A 63 11.88 -7.25 -9.08
CA TYR A 63 11.79 -5.81 -9.27
C TYR A 63 10.84 -5.16 -8.28
N ALA A 64 11.03 -3.86 -8.06
CA ALA A 64 10.00 -2.99 -7.54
C ALA A 64 9.46 -2.10 -8.67
N ARG A 65 8.14 -1.98 -8.77
CA ARG A 65 7.49 -1.09 -9.74
C ARG A 65 7.13 0.22 -9.08
N LEU A 66 7.62 1.31 -9.66
CA LEU A 66 7.11 2.64 -9.39
C LEU A 66 5.94 2.93 -10.32
N HIS A 67 4.91 3.59 -9.81
CA HIS A 67 3.76 4.03 -10.60
C HIS A 67 3.44 5.49 -10.30
N ASN A 68 3.31 6.28 -11.36
CA ASN A 68 2.73 7.61 -11.26
C ASN A 68 1.21 7.49 -11.39
N ARG A 69 0.47 7.51 -10.27
CA ARG A 69 -1.01 7.45 -10.26
C ARG A 69 -1.67 8.78 -10.62
N GLY A 70 -0.89 9.81 -10.93
CA GLY A 70 -1.35 11.15 -11.19
C GLY A 70 -1.39 11.52 -12.67
N SER A 71 -2.04 12.66 -12.95
CA SER A 71 -2.18 13.22 -14.30
C SER A 71 -1.03 14.15 -14.70
N LEU A 72 -0.08 14.43 -13.80
CA LEU A 72 1.08 15.27 -14.08
C LEU A 72 2.32 14.43 -14.29
N MET A 73 3.20 14.89 -15.18
CA MET A 73 4.55 14.34 -15.30
C MET A 73 5.35 14.65 -14.02
N VAL A 74 6.11 13.67 -13.54
CA VAL A 74 6.93 13.82 -12.34
C VAL A 74 8.39 13.58 -12.69
N ASP A 75 9.24 14.56 -12.40
CA ASP A 75 10.68 14.39 -12.42
C ASP A 75 11.13 13.68 -11.13
N ILE A 76 11.74 12.51 -11.29
CA ILE A 76 12.26 11.70 -10.18
C ILE A 76 13.79 11.70 -10.14
N SER A 77 14.45 12.64 -10.83
CA SER A 77 15.91 12.80 -10.78
C SER A 77 16.41 12.94 -9.35
N GLY A 78 17.45 12.18 -9.01
CA GLY A 78 18.03 12.17 -7.67
C GLY A 78 17.18 11.50 -6.59
N TRP A 79 15.95 11.05 -6.88
CA TRP A 79 15.19 10.22 -5.96
C TRP A 79 15.93 8.90 -5.71
N GLN A 80 15.59 8.20 -4.62
CA GLN A 80 16.23 6.95 -4.26
C GLN A 80 15.22 5.87 -3.92
N LEU A 81 15.39 4.67 -4.48
CA LEU A 81 14.64 3.49 -4.05
C LEU A 81 15.54 2.60 -3.19
N CYS A 82 15.03 2.16 -2.05
CA CYS A 82 15.72 1.32 -1.06
C CYS A 82 14.99 0.00 -0.85
N ALA A 83 15.69 -1.13 -0.98
CA ALA A 83 15.15 -2.47 -0.81
C ALA A 83 15.35 -3.03 0.61
N GLY A 84 14.96 -2.28 1.64
CA GLY A 84 15.00 -2.76 3.04
C GLY A 84 16.33 -2.55 3.79
N ALA A 85 17.49 -2.57 3.11
CA ALA A 85 18.79 -2.23 3.73
C ALA A 85 19.42 -0.96 3.13
N PRO A 86 20.17 -0.15 3.92
CA PRO A 86 20.73 1.12 3.45
C PRO A 86 21.67 1.02 2.24
N GLU A 87 22.38 -0.09 2.09
CA GLU A 87 23.29 -0.39 0.98
C GLU A 87 22.56 -0.88 -0.28
N GLN A 88 21.31 -1.32 -0.15
CA GLN A 88 20.48 -1.78 -1.26
C GLN A 88 19.66 -0.62 -1.82
N ARG A 89 20.35 0.37 -2.38
CA ARG A 89 19.75 1.60 -2.92
C ARG A 89 20.17 1.85 -4.36
N VAL A 90 19.23 2.38 -5.15
CA VAL A 90 19.49 2.99 -6.45
C VAL A 90 19.07 4.44 -6.41
N THR A 91 19.86 5.31 -7.05
CA THR A 91 19.52 6.72 -7.28
C THR A 91 19.16 6.91 -8.74
N PHE A 92 18.02 7.54 -9.03
CA PHE A 92 17.61 7.80 -10.41
C PHE A 92 18.46 8.91 -11.04
N ALA A 93 18.89 8.69 -12.28
CA ALA A 93 19.75 9.61 -13.00
C ALA A 93 19.04 10.94 -13.33
N GLU A 94 19.83 11.98 -13.59
CA GLU A 94 19.32 13.26 -14.07
C GLU A 94 18.48 13.09 -15.36
N GLY A 95 17.34 13.77 -15.41
CA GLY A 95 16.38 13.70 -16.52
C GLY A 95 15.44 12.50 -16.46
N THR A 96 15.42 11.71 -15.37
CA THR A 96 14.48 10.60 -15.23
C THR A 96 13.09 11.13 -14.92
N VAL A 97 12.16 10.96 -15.86
CA VAL A 97 10.77 11.43 -15.73
C VAL A 97 9.77 10.29 -15.80
N LEU A 98 8.74 10.35 -14.96
CA LEU A 98 7.56 9.49 -15.03
C LEU A 98 6.40 10.26 -15.65
N ALA A 99 5.99 9.85 -16.84
CA ALA A 99 4.79 10.37 -17.48
C ALA A 99 3.52 10.06 -16.64
N PRO A 100 2.41 10.79 -16.87
CA PRO A 100 1.13 10.48 -16.23
C PRO A 100 0.73 9.02 -16.41
N PHE A 101 0.29 8.36 -15.33
CA PHE A 101 -0.14 6.95 -15.33
C PHE A 101 0.93 5.94 -15.78
N ALA A 102 2.18 6.36 -15.97
CA ALA A 102 3.27 5.49 -16.37
C ALA A 102 3.82 4.69 -15.18
N SER A 103 4.46 3.57 -15.50
CA SER A 103 5.16 2.75 -14.52
C SER A 103 6.61 2.52 -14.94
N LEU A 104 7.48 2.36 -13.95
CA LEU A 104 8.90 2.06 -14.13
C LEU A 104 9.27 0.88 -13.22
N ASN A 105 9.76 -0.20 -13.82
CA ASN A 105 10.32 -1.32 -13.05
C ASN A 105 11.79 -1.03 -12.72
N VAL A 106 12.16 -1.26 -11.47
CA VAL A 106 13.52 -1.17 -10.96
C VAL A 106 13.96 -2.56 -10.54
N TYR A 107 14.83 -3.16 -11.34
CA TYR A 107 15.22 -4.56 -11.20
C TYR A 107 16.38 -4.76 -10.24
N THR A 108 16.52 -5.94 -9.65
CA THR A 108 17.66 -6.30 -8.80
C THR A 108 19.01 -6.09 -9.52
N GLY A 109 19.17 -6.67 -10.70
CA GLY A 109 20.45 -6.62 -11.44
C GLY A 109 20.33 -6.58 -12.96
N ALA A 110 19.21 -7.06 -13.52
CA ALA A 110 18.99 -7.11 -14.96
C ALA A 110 17.93 -6.08 -15.39
N GLY A 111 18.28 -5.10 -16.22
CA GLY A 111 17.34 -4.11 -16.74
C GLY A 111 17.96 -2.73 -16.89
N GLU A 112 17.24 -1.81 -17.55
CA GLU A 112 17.70 -0.44 -17.79
C GLU A 112 17.89 0.33 -16.47
N VAL A 113 16.92 0.22 -15.55
CA VAL A 113 17.02 0.77 -14.19
C VAL A 113 17.11 -0.39 -13.22
N ASN A 114 18.22 -0.47 -12.49
CA ASN A 114 18.50 -1.58 -11.58
C ASN A 114 19.37 -1.16 -10.38
N PHE A 115 19.43 -2.00 -9.35
CA PHE A 115 20.24 -1.78 -8.15
C PHE A 115 21.73 -2.09 -8.34
N GLY A 116 22.15 -2.59 -9.51
CA GLY A 116 23.52 -3.04 -9.77
C GLY A 116 23.92 -4.28 -8.95
N SER A 117 22.95 -4.98 -8.37
CA SER A 117 23.22 -6.14 -7.52
C SER A 117 23.45 -7.39 -8.36
N SER A 118 24.46 -8.18 -7.99
CA SER A 118 24.70 -9.52 -8.56
C SER A 118 24.00 -10.65 -7.77
N ARG A 119 23.13 -10.28 -6.81
CA ARG A 119 22.39 -11.20 -5.93
C ARG A 119 20.97 -10.68 -5.67
N PRO A 120 20.00 -11.56 -5.35
CA PRO A 120 18.64 -11.15 -5.01
C PRO A 120 18.67 -10.22 -3.80
N ILE A 121 17.92 -9.11 -3.87
CA ILE A 121 17.86 -8.13 -2.78
C ILE A 121 16.48 -8.09 -2.12
N TRP A 122 15.43 -8.54 -2.79
CA TRP A 122 14.07 -8.57 -2.25
C TRP A 122 13.89 -9.86 -1.47
N ASN A 123 13.90 -9.79 -0.14
CA ASN A 123 13.84 -10.98 0.71
C ASN A 123 12.51 -11.73 0.52
N ASN A 124 12.60 -12.99 0.16
CA ASN A 124 11.43 -13.86 -0.02
C ASN A 124 10.57 -14.06 1.23
N ARG A 125 11.10 -13.75 2.42
CA ARG A 125 10.31 -13.76 3.67
C ARG A 125 9.55 -12.46 3.93
N GLY A 126 9.83 -11.40 3.17
CA GLY A 126 9.27 -10.06 3.37
C GLY A 126 10.33 -9.00 3.61
N ASP A 127 10.14 -7.86 2.95
CA ASP A 127 10.91 -6.62 3.13
C ASP A 127 9.97 -5.39 3.10
N VAL A 128 10.56 -4.20 3.25
CA VAL A 128 9.91 -2.91 3.03
C VAL A 128 10.67 -2.14 1.97
N GLY A 129 10.08 -1.99 0.79
CA GLY A 129 10.57 -1.05 -0.21
C GLY A 129 10.28 0.37 0.24
N THR A 130 11.26 1.27 0.18
CA THR A 130 11.07 2.69 0.51
C THR A 130 11.60 3.58 -0.59
N LEU A 131 10.73 4.44 -1.12
CA LEU A 131 11.05 5.46 -2.09
C LEU A 131 11.27 6.79 -1.38
N TYR A 132 12.42 7.40 -1.63
CA TYR A 132 12.83 8.68 -1.09
C TYR A 132 12.88 9.71 -2.21
N HIS A 133 12.43 10.92 -1.89
CA HIS A 133 12.68 12.11 -2.69
C HIS A 133 14.18 12.47 -2.61
N SER A 134 14.67 13.33 -3.52
CA SER A 134 16.07 13.76 -3.58
C SER A 134 16.55 14.52 -2.33
N ASP A 135 15.63 15.08 -1.54
CA ASP A 135 15.91 15.72 -0.25
C ASP A 135 15.93 14.72 0.94
N GLY A 136 15.75 13.43 0.68
CA GLY A 136 15.71 12.36 1.69
C GLY A 136 14.36 12.19 2.39
N THR A 137 13.33 12.96 2.03
CA THR A 137 11.97 12.70 2.54
C THR A 137 11.38 11.43 1.94
N VAL A 138 10.52 10.74 2.69
CA VAL A 138 9.89 9.51 2.18
C VAL A 138 8.66 9.86 1.35
N VAL A 139 8.63 9.30 0.15
CA VAL A 139 7.52 9.41 -0.80
C VAL A 139 6.57 8.23 -0.66
N SER A 140 7.09 7.01 -0.62
CA SER A 140 6.27 5.79 -0.57
C SER A 140 6.96 4.67 0.18
N ARG A 141 6.19 3.82 0.85
CA ARG A 141 6.62 2.58 1.48
C ARG A 141 5.68 1.47 1.09
N LEU A 142 6.21 0.33 0.69
CA LEU A 142 5.45 -0.91 0.46
C LEU A 142 6.09 -2.05 1.24
N ALA A 143 5.37 -2.56 2.24
CA ALA A 143 5.72 -3.73 3.02
C ALA A 143 5.05 -4.98 2.44
N TYR A 144 5.74 -6.12 2.49
CA TYR A 144 5.19 -7.41 2.08
C TYR A 144 5.70 -8.54 2.98
N GLY A 145 5.08 -9.72 2.87
CA GLY A 145 5.43 -10.90 3.66
C GLY A 145 5.44 -10.61 5.17
N LYS A 146 6.41 -11.16 5.89
CA LYS A 146 6.52 -11.01 7.36
C LYS A 146 6.72 -9.57 7.83
N LYS A 147 7.15 -8.65 6.96
CA LYS A 147 7.29 -7.23 7.32
C LYS A 147 5.95 -6.50 7.34
N ALA A 148 4.94 -6.99 6.62
CA ALA A 148 3.59 -6.46 6.67
C ALA A 148 2.78 -7.00 7.87
N HIS A 149 3.16 -8.15 8.44
CA HIS A 149 2.40 -8.81 9.51
C HIS A 149 2.04 -7.92 10.70
N PRO A 150 2.97 -7.15 11.30
CA PRO A 150 2.65 -6.36 12.49
C PRO A 150 1.68 -5.21 12.22
N ALA A 151 1.51 -4.84 10.96
CA ALA A 151 0.67 -3.71 10.55
C ALA A 151 -0.79 -4.13 10.31
N ILE A 152 -1.01 -5.34 9.79
CA ILE A 152 -2.33 -5.78 9.34
C ILE A 152 -2.98 -6.66 10.39
N ILE A 153 -4.09 -6.16 10.93
CA ILE A 153 -4.89 -6.87 11.94
C ILE A 153 -6.30 -7.10 11.44
N ILE A 154 -6.95 -8.15 11.95
CA ILE A 154 -8.41 -8.20 11.98
C ILE A 154 -8.87 -7.23 13.07
N SER A 155 -9.42 -6.08 12.68
CA SER A 155 -9.85 -5.03 13.61
C SER A 155 -11.25 -5.27 14.16
N HIS A 156 -12.12 -5.92 13.38
CA HIS A 156 -13.49 -6.17 13.76
C HIS A 156 -14.06 -7.36 12.99
N ILE A 157 -14.99 -8.08 13.61
CA ILE A 157 -15.90 -8.99 12.92
C ILE A 157 -17.31 -8.52 13.28
N HIS A 158 -18.07 -8.14 12.25
CA HIS A 158 -19.48 -7.84 12.39
C HIS A 158 -20.26 -9.16 12.24
N PHE A 159 -20.82 -9.63 13.34
CA PHE A 159 -21.62 -10.85 13.46
C PHE A 159 -23.01 -10.46 13.98
N ASP A 160 -24.06 -11.25 13.67
CA ASP A 160 -25.47 -10.92 13.94
C ASP A 160 -26.03 -9.85 12.97
N GLY A 161 -25.95 -10.15 11.67
CA GLY A 161 -26.47 -9.28 10.61
C GLY A 161 -27.99 -9.03 10.70
N GLU A 162 -28.44 -7.87 10.26
CA GLU A 162 -29.86 -7.49 10.30
C GLU A 162 -30.68 -8.20 9.19
N ASN A 163 -30.02 -8.84 8.23
CA ASN A 163 -30.61 -9.43 7.03
C ASN A 163 -30.83 -10.97 7.10
N GLY A 164 -31.81 -11.41 7.89
CA GLY A 164 -32.47 -12.72 7.74
C GLY A 164 -31.55 -13.96 7.62
N ARG A 165 -32.07 -15.07 7.04
CA ARG A 165 -31.43 -16.41 7.06
C ARG A 165 -30.05 -16.54 6.38
N GLY A 166 -29.56 -15.48 5.71
CA GLY A 166 -28.33 -15.49 4.92
C GLY A 166 -27.16 -14.72 5.54
N GLU A 167 -27.44 -13.75 6.43
CA GLU A 167 -26.44 -12.95 7.15
C GLU A 167 -25.33 -12.37 6.21
N GLY A 168 -25.73 -11.96 5.00
CA GLY A 168 -24.80 -11.51 3.96
C GLY A 168 -24.06 -10.21 4.30
N ASP A 169 -24.64 -9.42 5.20
CA ASP A 169 -24.12 -8.16 5.72
C ASP A 169 -23.09 -8.32 6.85
N GLU A 170 -22.86 -9.54 7.33
CA GLU A 170 -21.72 -9.82 8.21
C GLU A 170 -20.40 -9.68 7.45
N TYR A 171 -19.35 -9.23 8.13
CA TYR A 171 -18.04 -9.04 7.52
C TYR A 171 -16.89 -9.13 8.51
N VAL A 172 -15.71 -9.44 7.97
CA VAL A 172 -14.43 -9.25 8.66
C VAL A 172 -13.83 -7.94 8.16
N GLU A 173 -13.46 -7.07 9.10
CA GLU A 173 -12.71 -5.85 8.82
C GLU A 173 -11.22 -6.07 9.12
N LEU A 174 -10.37 -5.76 8.15
CA LEU A 174 -8.94 -5.63 8.33
C LEU A 174 -8.57 -4.15 8.42
N THR A 175 -7.59 -3.82 9.26
CA THR A 175 -7.00 -2.47 9.32
C THR A 175 -5.49 -2.53 9.14
N ASN A 176 -4.94 -1.64 8.32
CA ASN A 176 -3.50 -1.36 8.25
C ASN A 176 -3.16 -0.26 9.26
N LEU A 177 -2.47 -0.63 10.34
CA LEU A 177 -2.07 0.30 11.41
C LEU A 177 -0.75 1.04 11.14
N SER A 178 -0.13 0.82 9.98
CA SER A 178 1.17 1.39 9.66
C SER A 178 1.09 2.59 8.72
N GLU A 179 2.20 3.31 8.64
CA GLU A 179 2.45 4.40 7.67
C GLU A 179 3.03 3.87 6.34
N ALA A 180 2.95 2.55 6.09
CA ALA A 180 3.38 1.91 4.86
C ALA A 180 2.18 1.23 4.20
N ASP A 181 2.13 1.23 2.88
CA ASP A 181 1.24 0.34 2.15
C ASP A 181 1.68 -1.11 2.43
N ALA A 182 0.72 -2.03 2.43
CA ALA A 182 0.97 -3.44 2.68
C ALA A 182 0.42 -4.29 1.53
N ALA A 183 1.29 -5.04 0.85
CA ALA A 183 0.87 -6.02 -0.13
C ALA A 183 0.24 -7.22 0.58
N ILE A 184 -1.04 -7.47 0.30
CA ILE A 184 -1.83 -8.56 0.89
C ILE A 184 -2.37 -9.53 -0.17
N ALA A 185 -1.96 -9.38 -1.43
CA ALA A 185 -2.29 -10.33 -2.48
C ALA A 185 -1.93 -11.77 -2.07
N GLY A 186 -2.87 -12.70 -2.27
CA GLY A 186 -2.70 -14.10 -1.87
C GLY A 186 -2.81 -14.38 -0.37
N TRP A 187 -2.93 -13.36 0.49
CA TRP A 187 -3.31 -13.57 1.89
C TRP A 187 -4.75 -14.05 1.95
N ARG A 188 -5.14 -14.65 3.08
CA ARG A 188 -6.48 -15.21 3.23
C ARG A 188 -7.05 -15.03 4.63
N ILE A 189 -8.38 -14.91 4.66
CA ILE A 189 -9.17 -14.97 5.89
C ILE A 189 -9.80 -16.34 5.97
N GLU A 190 -9.55 -17.05 7.07
CA GLU A 190 -10.14 -18.36 7.37
C GLU A 190 -11.04 -18.30 8.59
N SER A 191 -12.28 -18.79 8.45
CA SER A 191 -13.16 -19.06 9.59
C SER A 191 -12.76 -20.37 10.27
N LEU A 192 -12.46 -20.32 11.56
CA LEU A 192 -12.08 -21.51 12.32
C LEU A 192 -13.25 -22.45 12.62
N ARG A 193 -14.48 -22.00 12.36
CA ARG A 193 -15.70 -22.76 12.63
C ARG A 193 -16.06 -23.70 11.49
N ASN A 194 -16.05 -23.20 10.27
CA ASN A 194 -16.58 -23.91 9.09
C ASN A 194 -15.60 -23.95 7.92
N SER A 195 -14.34 -23.56 8.15
CA SER A 195 -13.27 -23.55 7.16
C SER A 195 -13.56 -22.69 5.92
N ALA A 196 -14.53 -21.76 6.00
CA ALA A 196 -14.74 -20.78 4.94
C ALA A 196 -13.46 -19.97 4.77
N CYS A 197 -13.03 -19.82 3.52
CA CYS A 197 -11.75 -19.21 3.17
C CYS A 197 -11.95 -18.20 2.04
N PHE A 198 -11.44 -16.98 2.23
CA PHE A 198 -11.37 -15.96 1.20
C PHE A 198 -9.92 -15.60 0.95
N VAL A 199 -9.50 -15.59 -0.32
CA VAL A 199 -8.13 -15.23 -0.73
C VAL A 199 -8.16 -13.88 -1.43
N PHE A 200 -7.33 -12.95 -0.98
CA PHE A 200 -7.19 -11.64 -1.60
C PHE A 200 -6.65 -11.78 -3.03
N PRO A 201 -7.30 -11.14 -4.03
CA PRO A 201 -6.86 -11.20 -5.42
C PRO A 201 -5.43 -10.70 -5.64
N GLN A 202 -4.86 -11.05 -6.79
CA GLN A 202 -3.58 -10.49 -7.24
C GLN A 202 -3.63 -8.96 -7.28
N ASN A 203 -2.49 -8.31 -7.03
CA ASN A 203 -2.34 -6.86 -6.95
C ASN A 203 -3.14 -6.17 -5.83
N THR A 204 -3.68 -6.92 -4.86
CA THR A 204 -4.32 -6.31 -3.69
C THR A 204 -3.26 -5.78 -2.72
N LYS A 205 -3.38 -4.50 -2.37
CA LYS A 205 -2.63 -3.87 -1.27
C LYS A 205 -3.58 -3.08 -0.37
N MET A 206 -3.20 -2.90 0.88
CA MET A 206 -3.83 -1.97 1.80
C MET A 206 -2.97 -0.73 1.94
N SER A 207 -3.53 0.44 1.65
CA SER A 207 -2.85 1.72 1.89
C SER A 207 -2.57 1.93 3.37
N ALA A 208 -1.61 2.79 3.71
CA ALA A 208 -1.37 3.22 5.09
C ALA A 208 -2.67 3.73 5.77
N GLY A 209 -2.99 3.22 6.96
CA GLY A 209 -4.21 3.57 7.71
C GLY A 209 -5.52 3.02 7.15
N GLU A 210 -5.50 2.27 6.04
CA GLU A 210 -6.70 1.82 5.34
C GLU A 210 -7.45 0.71 6.07
N ARG A 211 -8.75 0.63 5.80
CA ARG A 211 -9.62 -0.48 6.21
C ARG A 211 -10.18 -1.19 5.00
N VAL A 212 -10.23 -2.52 5.08
CA VAL A 212 -10.81 -3.41 4.08
C VAL A 212 -11.88 -4.25 4.74
N LYS A 213 -13.01 -4.47 4.05
CA LYS A 213 -14.09 -5.33 4.54
C LYS A 213 -14.29 -6.52 3.62
N VAL A 214 -14.44 -7.70 4.21
CA VAL A 214 -14.75 -8.94 3.48
C VAL A 214 -16.08 -9.48 4.00
N PHE A 215 -17.13 -9.30 3.22
CA PHE A 215 -18.51 -9.66 3.55
C PHE A 215 -18.79 -11.15 3.35
N THR A 216 -19.69 -11.71 4.14
CA THR A 216 -20.22 -13.07 3.92
C THR A 216 -20.79 -13.20 2.51
N SER A 217 -21.60 -12.22 2.08
CA SER A 217 -22.15 -12.20 0.72
C SER A 217 -22.61 -10.79 0.33
N LYS A 218 -21.86 -10.15 -0.58
CA LYS A 218 -22.20 -8.83 -1.14
C LYS A 218 -21.94 -8.80 -2.65
N SER A 219 -23.00 -8.57 -3.43
CA SER A 219 -22.92 -8.56 -4.90
C SER A 219 -22.30 -7.29 -5.47
N ASN A 220 -22.50 -6.14 -4.82
CA ASN A 220 -21.98 -4.83 -5.26
C ASN A 220 -20.95 -4.32 -4.26
N CYS A 221 -19.77 -4.94 -4.27
CA CYS A 221 -18.64 -4.47 -3.46
C CYS A 221 -18.11 -3.13 -4.00
N GLN A 222 -17.94 -2.15 -3.12
CA GLN A 222 -17.27 -0.89 -3.41
C GLN A 222 -15.75 -1.03 -3.32
N TYR A 223 -15.05 0.08 -3.52
CA TYR A 223 -13.61 0.16 -3.25
C TYR A 223 -13.29 -0.32 -1.82
N ASN A 224 -12.30 -1.20 -1.69
CA ASN A 224 -11.89 -1.88 -0.45
C ASN A 224 -12.91 -2.82 0.20
N GLU A 225 -13.93 -3.23 -0.56
CA GLU A 225 -14.84 -4.28 -0.14
C GLU A 225 -14.65 -5.54 -0.99
N PHE A 226 -14.78 -6.68 -0.34
CA PHE A 226 -14.72 -8.00 -0.95
C PHE A 226 -15.85 -8.88 -0.40
N SER A 227 -16.04 -10.05 -1.01
CA SER A 227 -17.11 -10.98 -0.65
C SER A 227 -16.59 -12.41 -0.67
N PHE A 228 -16.95 -13.20 0.33
CA PHE A 228 -16.81 -14.66 0.31
C PHE A 228 -17.75 -15.31 -0.71
N GLU A 229 -18.77 -14.59 -1.19
CA GLU A 229 -19.83 -15.09 -2.07
C GLU A 229 -20.56 -16.31 -1.49
N SER A 230 -20.64 -16.39 -0.15
CA SER A 230 -21.26 -17.51 0.53
C SER A 230 -22.79 -17.40 0.51
N ALA A 231 -23.46 -18.51 0.23
CA ALA A 231 -24.92 -18.60 0.35
C ALA A 231 -25.39 -18.85 1.80
N LYS A 232 -24.46 -19.03 2.74
CA LYS A 232 -24.72 -19.35 4.15
C LYS A 232 -23.92 -18.42 5.06
N ALA A 233 -24.46 -18.14 6.24
CA ALA A 233 -23.75 -17.51 7.34
C ALA A 233 -22.39 -18.16 7.61
N ILE A 234 -21.36 -17.33 7.71
CA ILE A 234 -20.00 -17.77 8.04
C ILE A 234 -19.73 -17.57 9.54
N TRP A 235 -20.15 -16.43 10.05
CA TRP A 235 -19.96 -15.99 11.43
C TRP A 235 -21.15 -16.50 12.27
N HIS A 236 -21.00 -16.58 13.59
CA HIS A 236 -22.01 -17.18 14.46
C HIS A 236 -22.33 -16.22 15.60
N ASN A 237 -23.62 -15.98 15.84
CA ASN A 237 -24.08 -14.80 16.57
C ASN A 237 -23.66 -14.77 18.05
N GLN A 238 -23.22 -15.90 18.60
CA GLN A 238 -22.78 -15.99 20.01
C GLN A 238 -21.27 -15.99 20.19
N SER A 239 -20.52 -16.56 19.23
CA SER A 239 -19.08 -16.70 19.35
C SER A 239 -18.48 -17.20 18.05
N GLY A 240 -17.27 -16.75 17.73
CA GLY A 240 -16.55 -17.25 16.57
C GLY A 240 -15.14 -16.72 16.51
N SER A 241 -14.45 -17.07 15.42
CA SER A 241 -13.09 -16.60 15.19
C SER A 241 -12.70 -16.67 13.74
N ALA A 242 -11.79 -15.77 13.37
CA ALA A 242 -11.15 -15.73 12.07
C ALA A 242 -9.63 -15.67 12.24
N LYS A 243 -8.93 -16.31 11.31
CA LYS A 243 -7.49 -16.15 11.12
C LYS A 243 -7.20 -15.37 9.87
N LEU A 244 -6.19 -14.52 9.93
CA LEU A 244 -5.53 -13.94 8.78
C LEU A 244 -4.23 -14.71 8.56
N ILE A 245 -4.03 -15.22 7.34
CA ILE A 245 -2.88 -16.03 6.97
C ILE A 245 -2.24 -15.44 5.72
N ASP A 246 -0.91 -15.35 5.67
CA ASP A 246 -0.21 -14.80 4.51
C ASP A 246 -0.14 -15.78 3.33
N TYR A 247 0.43 -15.33 2.20
CA TYR A 247 0.60 -16.13 0.99
C TYR A 247 1.62 -17.29 1.13
N GLN A 248 2.30 -17.41 2.27
CA GLN A 248 3.26 -18.48 2.60
C GLN A 248 2.75 -19.37 3.74
N ASP A 249 1.45 -19.33 4.04
CA ASP A 249 0.81 -20.11 5.11
C ASP A 249 1.27 -19.77 6.54
N ASN A 250 1.87 -18.59 6.76
CA ASN A 250 2.12 -18.10 8.11
C ASN A 250 0.88 -17.40 8.66
N GLU A 251 0.50 -17.72 9.89
CA GLU A 251 -0.51 -16.96 10.62
C GLU A 251 -0.02 -15.53 10.89
N VAL A 252 -0.83 -14.55 10.49
CA VAL A 252 -0.58 -13.12 10.68
C VAL A 252 -1.28 -12.63 11.94
N SER A 253 -2.56 -12.93 12.08
CA SER A 253 -3.35 -12.60 13.27
C SER A 253 -4.53 -13.55 13.41
N THR A 254 -5.02 -13.69 14.64
CA THR A 254 -6.25 -14.39 14.97
C THR A 254 -7.14 -13.45 15.79
N TYR A 255 -8.44 -13.42 15.47
CA TYR A 255 -9.44 -12.66 16.20
C TYR A 255 -10.54 -13.57 16.70
N HIS A 256 -10.91 -13.42 17.96
CA HIS A 256 -12.00 -14.14 18.62
C HIS A 256 -13.06 -13.15 19.10
N TYR A 257 -14.32 -13.55 19.03
CA TYR A 257 -15.45 -12.80 19.59
C TYR A 257 -16.44 -13.76 20.27
N GLY A 258 -17.26 -13.20 21.16
CA GLY A 258 -18.23 -13.93 21.98
C GLY A 258 -18.15 -13.52 23.45
#